data_AF-A0A7X5HZ42-F1
#
_entry.id   AF-A0A7X5HZ42-F1
#
_cell.length_a   1.000
_cell.length_b   1.000
_cell.length_c   1.000
_cell.angle_alpha   90.00
_cell.angle_beta   90.00
_cell.angle_gamma   90.00
#
_symmetry.space_group_name_H-M   'P 1'
#
loop_
_entity.id
_entity.type
_entity.pdbx_description
1 polymer ?
#
loop_
_entity_poly.entity_id
_entity_poly.type
_entity_poly.pdbx_seq_one_letter_code
_entity_poly.pdbx_strand_id
1 'polypeptide(L)'
;MNEQEIKFFSVIPANVRYDTDLLPQAKLLYAEITALINSNGYCTAENKYFANLYGISENCVKRLIEDLDSKKYISVCFSDNHMQISLNAAESANAHCPNIL
;
A
#
# COMPACT_ATOMS: atom_id res chain seq x y z
N MET A 1 24.61 20.81 -1.15
CA MET A 1 23.76 19.60 -1.07
C MET A 1 22.37 20.07 -1.46
N ASN A 2 22.01 19.92 -2.74
CA ASN A 2 20.69 20.33 -3.21
C ASN A 2 19.83 19.07 -3.30
N GLU A 3 19.39 18.56 -2.15
CA GLU A 3 18.24 17.68 -2.11
C GLU A 3 17.02 18.58 -2.19
N GLN A 4 16.39 18.63 -3.35
CA GLN A 4 14.98 18.99 -3.38
C GLN A 4 14.28 17.91 -2.56
N GLU A 5 13.87 18.26 -1.33
CA GLU A 5 13.00 17.44 -0.50
C GLU A 5 11.78 17.09 -1.37
N ILE A 6 11.73 15.88 -1.91
CA ILE A 6 10.55 15.41 -2.64
C ILE A 6 9.47 15.25 -1.57
N LYS A 7 8.62 16.27 -1.46
CA LYS A 7 7.46 16.25 -0.57
C LYS A 7 6.41 15.38 -1.23
N PHE A 8 6.42 14.10 -0.88
CA PHE A 8 5.35 13.20 -1.23
C PHE A 8 4.06 13.66 -0.53
N PHE A 9 2.97 13.72 -1.28
CA PHE A 9 1.64 13.88 -0.70
C PHE A 9 0.81 12.67 -1.11
N SER A 10 -0.12 12.28 -0.24
CA SER A 10 -1.03 11.17 -0.49
C SER A 10 -2.44 11.56 -0.09
N VAL A 11 -3.41 10.96 -0.77
CA VAL A 11 -4.83 11.12 -0.46
C VAL A 11 -5.32 9.82 0.15
N ILE A 12 -5.81 9.90 1.38
CA ILE A 12 -6.55 8.79 2.00
C ILE A 12 -8.03 8.97 1.64
N PRO A 13 -8.63 8.14 0.76
CA PRO A 13 -10.01 8.27 0.36
C PRO A 13 -10.97 7.99 1.52
N ALA A 14 -12.22 8.45 1.40
CA ALA A 14 -13.20 8.39 2.50
C ALA A 14 -13.45 6.97 3.01
N ASN A 15 -13.52 5.98 2.11
CA ASN A 15 -13.68 4.56 2.46
C ASN A 15 -12.54 4.07 3.37
N VAL A 16 -11.28 4.36 3.05
CA VAL A 16 -10.12 3.99 3.89
C VAL A 16 -10.07 4.83 5.17
N ARG A 17 -10.35 6.13 5.07
CA ARG A 17 -10.26 7.08 6.19
C ARG A 17 -11.26 6.75 7.30
N TYR A 18 -12.50 6.43 6.92
CA TYR A 18 -13.61 6.21 7.85
C TYR A 18 -13.90 4.74 8.15
N ASP A 19 -13.16 3.78 7.57
CA ASP A 19 -13.24 2.37 7.99
C ASP A 19 -12.84 2.24 9.47
N THR A 20 -13.78 1.83 10.31
CA THR A 20 -13.57 1.72 11.76
C THR A 20 -12.84 0.45 12.18
N ASP A 21 -12.79 -0.56 11.31
CA ASP A 21 -12.10 -1.81 11.60
C ASP A 21 -10.61 -1.74 11.22
N LEU A 22 -10.23 -0.80 10.35
CA LEU A 22 -8.83 -0.53 10.03
C LEU A 22 -8.12 0.15 11.21
N LEU A 23 -6.97 -0.41 11.58
CA LEU A 23 -6.05 0.24 12.50
C LEU A 23 -5.61 1.62 11.93
N PRO A 24 -5.49 2.66 12.77
CA PRO A 24 -5.02 3.97 12.31
C PRO A 24 -3.67 3.91 11.59
N GLN A 25 -2.77 3.03 12.02
CA GLN A 25 -1.47 2.83 11.39
C GLN A 25 -1.56 2.19 9.99
N ALA A 26 -2.58 1.35 9.73
CA ALA A 26 -2.85 0.81 8.39
C ALA A 26 -3.28 1.93 7.42
N LYS A 27 -4.04 2.92 7.91
CA LYS A 27 -4.46 4.08 7.10
C LYS A 27 -3.27 4.96 6.70
N LEU A 28 -2.32 5.15 7.62
CA LEU A 28 -1.05 5.85 7.32
C LEU A 28 -0.19 5.05 6.35
N LEU A 29 -0.09 3.73 6.56
CA LEU A 29 0.62 2.84 5.64
C LEU A 29 0.02 2.87 4.23
N TYR A 30 -1.31 2.88 4.10
CA TYR A 30 -1.98 3.07 2.81
C TYR A 30 -1.50 4.37 2.14
N ALA A 31 -1.51 5.48 2.88
CA ALA A 31 -1.07 6.78 2.37
C ALA A 31 0.38 6.72 1.85
N GLU A 32 1.27 6.09 2.61
CA GLU A 32 2.67 5.91 2.25
C GLU A 32 2.84 5.04 0.99
N ILE A 33 2.14 3.90 0.92
CA ILE A 33 2.12 3.02 -0.26
C ILE A 33 1.69 3.83 -1.49
N THR A 34 0.63 4.63 -1.39
CA THR A 34 0.13 5.41 -2.53
C THR A 34 1.11 6.49 -2.99
N ALA A 35 1.83 7.10 -2.06
CA ALA A 35 2.87 8.08 -2.37
C ALA A 35 4.07 7.46 -3.10
N LEU A 36 4.33 6.17 -2.86
CA LEU A 36 5.46 5.42 -3.43
C LEU A 36 5.10 4.63 -4.69
N ILE A 37 3.86 4.72 -5.18
CA ILE A 37 3.48 4.14 -6.47
C ILE A 37 4.30 4.81 -7.59
N ASN A 38 4.99 3.99 -8.36
CA ASN A 38 5.80 4.45 -9.48
C ASN A 38 4.94 4.68 -10.74
N SER A 39 5.58 5.09 -11.85
CA SER A 39 4.93 5.32 -13.14
C SER A 39 4.22 4.09 -13.73
N ASN A 40 4.55 2.89 -13.26
CA ASN A 40 3.95 1.63 -13.71
C ASN A 40 2.70 1.25 -12.89
N GLY A 41 2.31 2.05 -11.90
CA GLY A 41 1.06 1.87 -11.15
C GLY A 41 1.16 0.94 -9.93
N TYR A 42 2.37 0.63 -9.47
CA TYR A 42 2.58 -0.16 -8.25
C TYR A 42 3.76 0.37 -7.42
N CYS A 43 3.71 0.06 -6.12
CA CYS A 43 4.77 0.27 -5.16
C CYS A 43 5.60 -1.02 -5.03
N THR A 44 6.92 -0.90 -5.02
CA THR A 44 7.88 -2.02 -4.83
C THR A 44 8.65 -1.93 -3.51
N ALA A 45 8.25 -1.05 -2.60
CA ALA A 45 8.87 -0.95 -1.29
C ALA A 45 8.61 -2.22 -0.46
N GLU A 46 9.67 -2.73 0.16
CA GLU A 46 9.62 -3.96 0.96
C GLU A 46 9.09 -3.69 2.37
N ASN A 47 8.65 -4.75 3.07
CA ASN A 47 8.21 -4.64 4.46
C ASN A 47 9.28 -4.00 5.36
N LYS A 48 10.56 -4.30 5.10
CA LYS A 48 11.70 -3.70 5.79
C LYS A 48 11.76 -2.19 5.67
N TYR A 49 11.40 -1.64 4.51
CA TYR A 49 11.36 -0.19 4.30
C TYR A 49 10.35 0.47 5.24
N PHE A 50 9.10 -0.01 5.25
CA PHE A 50 8.04 0.53 6.10
C PHE A 50 8.31 0.27 7.59
N ALA A 51 8.91 -0.88 7.92
CA ALA A 51 9.29 -1.24 9.28
C ALA A 51 10.28 -0.23 9.85
N ASN A 52 11.31 0.13 9.07
CA ASN A 52 12.28 1.15 9.46
C ASN A 52 11.66 2.54 9.54
N LEU A 53 10.79 2.90 8.58
CA LEU A 53 10.13 4.20 8.54
C LEU A 53 9.24 4.43 9.78
N TYR A 54 8.50 3.41 10.20
CA TYR A 54 7.57 3.49 11.33
C TYR A 54 8.13 3.02 12.66
N GLY A 55 9.36 2.47 12.68
CA GLY A 55 9.96 1.90 13.89
C GLY A 55 9.19 0.69 14.44
N ILE A 56 8.62 -0.14 13.56
CA ILE A 56 7.86 -1.35 13.91
C ILE A 56 8.48 -2.59 13.26
N SER A 57 8.08 -3.79 13.68
CA SER A 57 8.60 -5.03 13.08
C SER A 57 8.03 -5.29 11.68
N GLU A 58 8.79 -5.97 10.82
CA GLU A 58 8.33 -6.40 9.49
C GLU A 58 7.06 -7.27 9.56
N ASN A 59 6.92 -8.08 10.62
CA ASN A 59 5.70 -8.86 10.88
C ASN A 59 4.48 -7.97 11.16
N CYS A 60 4.68 -6.82 11.82
CA CYS A 60 3.61 -5.86 12.05
C CYS A 60 3.19 -5.20 10.73
N VAL A 61 4.17 -4.74 9.93
CA VAL A 61 3.91 -4.21 8.57
C VAL A 61 3.15 -5.22 7.73
N LYS A 62 3.60 -6.48 7.69
CA LYS A 62 2.94 -7.55 6.95
C LYS A 62 1.46 -7.68 7.33
N ARG A 63 1.14 -7.69 8.62
CA ARG A 63 -0.26 -7.74 9.10
C ARG A 63 -1.07 -6.52 8.66
N LEU A 64 -0.49 -5.32 8.70
CA LEU A 64 -1.18 -4.11 8.22
C LEU A 64 -1.45 -4.16 6.70
N ILE A 65 -0.52 -4.69 5.91
CA ILE A 65 -0.70 -4.92 4.47
C ILE A 65 -1.78 -5.97 4.21
N GLU A 66 -1.75 -7.09 4.94
CA GLU A 66 -2.77 -8.14 4.85
C GLU A 66 -4.18 -7.61 5.20
N ASP A 67 -4.28 -6.74 6.21
CA ASP A 67 -5.54 -6.10 6.58
C ASP A 67 -6.09 -5.22 5.43
N LEU A 68 -5.24 -4.37 4.85
CA LEU A 68 -5.59 -3.54 3.70
C LEU A 68 -5.98 -4.36 2.44
N ASP A 69 -5.26 -5.45 2.17
CA ASP A 69 -5.50 -6.34 1.02
C ASP A 69 -6.80 -7.16 1.19
N SER A 70 -7.03 -7.69 2.40
CA SER A 70 -8.24 -8.44 2.72
C SER A 70 -9.51 -7.59 2.57
N LYS A 71 -9.41 -6.30 2.91
CA LYS A 71 -10.46 -5.29 2.76
C LYS A 71 -10.51 -4.66 1.37
N LYS A 72 -9.68 -5.13 0.43
CA LYS A 72 -9.67 -4.68 -0.98
C LYS A 72 -9.34 -3.21 -1.16
N TYR A 73 -8.55 -2.61 -0.27
CA TYR A 73 -8.03 -1.26 -0.47
C TYR A 73 -6.76 -1.23 -1.32
N ILE A 74 -5.97 -2.29 -1.23
CA ILE A 74 -4.79 -2.56 -2.07
C ILE A 74 -4.89 -3.96 -2.66
N SER A 75 -3.99 -4.27 -3.59
CA SER A 75 -3.74 -5.62 -4.09
C SER A 75 -2.25 -5.93 -3.97
N VAL A 76 -1.92 -7.09 -3.43
CA VAL A 76 -0.53 -7.58 -3.35
C VAL A 76 -0.31 -8.69 -4.37
N CYS A 77 0.68 -8.50 -5.25
CA CYS A 77 1.12 -9.50 -6.24
C CYS A 77 2.63 -9.73 -6.13
N PHE A 78 3.10 -10.86 -6.65
CA PHE A 78 4.53 -11.17 -6.73
C PHE A 78 4.94 -11.31 -8.20
N SER A 79 5.95 -10.56 -8.62
CA SER A 79 6.57 -10.65 -9.95
C SER A 79 8.07 -10.78 -9.76
N ASP A 80 8.70 -11.76 -10.42
CA ASP A 80 10.15 -11.98 -10.38
C ASP A 80 10.74 -12.03 -8.95
N ASN A 81 10.07 -12.70 -8.01
CA ASN A 81 10.40 -12.73 -6.58
C ASN A 81 10.33 -11.38 -5.83
N HIS A 82 9.77 -10.33 -6.45
CA HIS A 82 9.54 -9.03 -5.83
C HIS A 82 8.05 -8.81 -5.55
N MET A 83 7.74 -8.31 -4.35
CA MET A 83 6.39 -7.90 -3.97
C MET A 83 6.03 -6.58 -4.67
N GLN A 84 4.85 -6.55 -5.26
CA GLN A 84 4.25 -5.37 -5.87
C GLN A 84 2.91 -5.08 -5.20
N ILE A 85 2.71 -3.84 -4.79
CA ILE A 85 1.47 -3.38 -4.17
C ILE A 85 0.82 -2.34 -5.08
N SER A 86 -0.40 -2.59 -5.53
CA SER A 86 -1.19 -1.64 -6.33
C SER A 86 -2.46 -1.24 -5.59
N LEU A 87 -3.07 -0.12 -6.01
CA LEU A 87 -4.39 0.25 -5.53
C LEU A 87 -5.43 -0.65 -6.16
N ASN A 88 -6.37 -1.14 -5.34
CA ASN A 88 -7.56 -1.74 -5.89
C ASN A 88 -8.47 -0.59 -6.36
N ALA A 89 -8.81 -0.58 -7.65
CA ALA A 89 -9.72 0.43 -8.17
C ALA A 89 -11.10 0.18 -7.54
N ALA A 90 -11.44 0.92 -6.50
CA ALA A 90 -12.80 1.03 -6.02
C ALA A 90 -13.62 1.71 -7.13
N GLU A 91 -14.21 0.89 -8.00
CA GLU A 91 -15.26 1.23 -8.95
C GLU A 91 -14.99 2.41 -9.91
N SER A 92 -14.10 2.16 -10.87
CA SER A 92 -14.39 2.55 -12.26
C SER A 92 -14.07 1.36 -13.17
N ALA A 93 -15.10 0.56 -13.47
CA ALA A 93 -15.15 -0.48 -14.50
C ALA A 93 -13.97 -1.47 -14.60
N ASN A 94 -14.18 -2.67 -14.06
CA ASN A 94 -13.76 -3.94 -14.66
C ASN A 94 -12.24 -4.12 -14.94
N ALA A 95 -11.47 -4.50 -13.92
CA ALA A 95 -10.21 -5.21 -14.12
C ALA A 95 -10.15 -6.42 -13.18
N HIS A 96 -10.71 -7.52 -13.68
CA HIS A 96 -10.60 -8.85 -13.11
C HIS A 96 -9.17 -9.37 -13.35
N CYS A 97 -8.36 -9.46 -12.30
CA CYS A 97 -7.15 -10.29 -12.32
C CYS A 97 -7.57 -11.72 -11.93
N PRO A 98 -7.32 -12.74 -12.77
CA PRO A 98 -7.72 -14.11 -12.47
C PRO A 98 -6.85 -14.69 -11.35
N ASN A 99 -7.49 -15.44 -10.45
CA ASN A 99 -6.81 -16.31 -9.49
C ASN A 99 -5.89 -17.27 -10.24
N ILE A 100 -4.62 -17.34 -9.84
CA ILE A 100 -3.76 -18.47 -10.16
C ILE A 100 -3.64 -19.32 -8.89
N LEU A 101 -4.08 -20.58 -9.02
CA LEU A 101 -3.91 -21.69 -8.08
C LEU A 101 -2.43 -22.02 -7.86
#